data_AF-A0A8J7ZGU5-F1
#
_entry.id   AF-A0A8J7ZGU5-F1
#
_cell.length_a   1.000
_cell.length_b   1.000
_cell.length_c   1.000
_cell.angle_alpha   90.00
_cell.angle_beta   90.00
_cell.angle_gamma   90.00
#
_symmetry.space_group_name_H-M   'P 1'
#
loop_
_entity.id
_entity.type
_entity.pdbx_description
1 polymer ?
#
loop_
_entity_poly.entity_id
_entity_poly.type
_entity_poly.pdbx_seq_one_letter_code
_entity_poly.pdbx_strand_id
1 'polypeptide(L)'
;MRRPVLSAVVALLVGIAHAAVVLGVALEYGYDVGPAAYPVAGVLWRYGGLVALGTFAAWLALDARLVTPVVLVGALAGIALHAELTPPAPVFRDVAELEPSIDEPTGITVVENGLHLVKYLSAWYVWTAGAALVGGWESIVRSRVAWLKAPARAWNPPATTRSALLVAGAAGAVHAAASLGFGFVQGLNASLPLWLWMGVGAVLLLGVPAYLLVRRDLATPTVVAALFFVNSVHSQQYGGPGDPHALYLAAWFVFLGIALLPGGVEYGIRRLRSA
;
A
#
# COMPACT_ATOMS: atom_id res chain seq x y z
N MET A 1 29.40 6.43 -17.49
CA MET A 1 28.23 7.02 -16.78
C MET A 1 28.37 6.81 -15.29
N ARG A 2 28.06 7.82 -14.45
CA ARG A 2 28.06 7.68 -12.99
C ARG A 2 27.04 6.60 -12.60
N ARG A 3 27.43 5.59 -11.80
CA ARG A 3 26.54 4.50 -11.29
C ARG A 3 25.09 4.93 -10.97
N PRO A 4 24.82 6.04 -10.26
CA PRO A 4 23.45 6.46 -9.95
C PRO A 4 22.59 6.81 -11.18
N VAL A 5 23.18 7.36 -12.25
CA VAL A 5 22.45 7.67 -13.49
C VAL A 5 22.06 6.39 -14.21
N LEU A 6 22.95 5.40 -14.25
CA LEU A 6 22.64 4.10 -14.84
C LEU A 6 21.52 3.39 -14.05
N SER A 7 21.59 3.40 -12.71
CA SER A 7 20.53 2.82 -11.87
C SER A 7 19.17 3.50 -12.10
N ALA A 8 19.15 4.83 -12.24
CA ALA A 8 17.92 5.57 -12.52
C ALA A 8 17.34 5.23 -13.90
N VAL A 9 18.18 5.15 -14.94
CA VAL A 9 17.74 4.75 -16.30
C VAL A 9 17.20 3.33 -16.30
N VAL A 10 17.91 2.37 -15.68
CA VAL A 10 17.44 0.98 -15.59
C VAL A 10 16.14 0.88 -14.81
N ALA A 11 16.03 1.60 -13.69
CA ALA A 11 14.79 1.65 -12.91
C ALA A 11 13.61 2.20 -13.74
N LEU A 12 13.84 3.26 -14.52
CA LEU A 12 12.81 3.80 -15.41
C LEU A 12 12.37 2.78 -16.46
N LEU A 13 13.32 2.06 -17.08
CA LEU A 13 13.00 1.00 -18.03
C LEU A 13 12.19 -0.13 -17.40
N VAL A 14 12.51 -0.52 -16.16
CA VAL A 14 11.71 -1.49 -15.39
C VAL A 14 10.31 -0.94 -15.11
N GLY A 15 10.18 0.32 -14.75
CA GLY A 15 8.87 0.96 -14.55
C GLY A 15 8.02 1.00 -15.82
N ILE A 16 8.63 1.30 -16.96
CA ILE A 16 7.97 1.26 -18.28
C ILE A 16 7.53 -0.17 -18.61
N ALA A 17 8.41 -1.16 -18.43
CA ALA A 17 8.08 -2.55 -18.69
C ALA A 17 6.95 -3.05 -17.78
N HIS A 18 7.00 -2.73 -16.49
CA HIS A 18 5.94 -3.02 -15.52
C HIS A 18 4.59 -2.44 -15.98
N ALA A 19 4.54 -1.14 -16.31
CA ALA A 19 3.32 -0.51 -16.78
C ALA A 19 2.81 -1.15 -18.07
N ALA A 20 3.70 -1.40 -19.04
CA ALA A 20 3.35 -2.00 -20.33
C ALA A 20 2.76 -3.41 -20.19
N VAL A 21 3.30 -4.25 -19.31
CA VAL A 21 2.76 -5.60 -19.05
C VAL A 21 1.36 -5.51 -18.46
N VAL A 22 1.18 -4.75 -17.37
CA VAL A 22 -0.11 -4.67 -16.67
C VAL A 22 -1.19 -4.06 -17.57
N LEU A 23 -0.85 -3.03 -18.34
CA LEU A 23 -1.79 -2.39 -19.28
C LEU A 23 -2.05 -3.25 -20.51
N GLY A 24 -1.03 -3.93 -21.04
CA GLY A 24 -1.16 -4.80 -22.19
C GLY A 24 -2.17 -5.91 -21.93
N VAL A 25 -2.06 -6.59 -20.78
CA VAL A 25 -3.03 -7.61 -20.39
C VAL A 25 -4.42 -7.00 -20.20
N ALA A 26 -4.54 -5.86 -19.52
CA ALA A 26 -5.84 -5.22 -19.34
C ALA A 26 -6.51 -4.82 -20.67
N LEU A 27 -5.75 -4.35 -21.66
CA LEU A 27 -6.24 -4.03 -23.01
C LEU A 27 -6.62 -5.29 -23.80
N GLU A 28 -5.84 -6.37 -23.67
CA GLU A 28 -6.13 -7.66 -24.32
C GLU A 28 -7.45 -8.27 -23.82
N TYR A 29 -7.75 -8.09 -22.53
CA TYR A 29 -9.02 -8.47 -21.92
C TYR A 29 -10.18 -7.50 -22.22
N GLY A 30 -9.94 -6.46 -23.05
CA GLY A 30 -10.96 -5.53 -23.51
C GLY A 30 -11.37 -4.47 -22.48
N TYR A 31 -10.58 -4.25 -21.42
CA TYR A 31 -10.89 -3.20 -20.46
C TYR A 31 -10.69 -1.81 -21.07
N ASP A 32 -11.59 -0.90 -20.70
CA ASP A 32 -11.52 0.50 -21.12
C ASP A 32 -10.47 1.29 -20.31
N VAL A 33 -9.23 0.82 -20.44
CA VAL A 33 -8.01 1.39 -19.87
C VAL A 33 -7.14 2.01 -20.95
N GLY A 34 -7.69 2.23 -22.15
CA GLY A 34 -7.02 2.93 -23.24
C GLY A 34 -6.93 4.43 -22.99
N PRO A 35 -5.94 5.13 -23.59
CA PRO A 35 -5.74 6.56 -23.33
C PRO A 35 -6.91 7.43 -23.81
N ALA A 36 -7.68 6.94 -24.78
CA ALA A 36 -8.89 7.62 -25.26
C ALA A 36 -10.02 7.68 -24.23
N ALA A 37 -10.00 6.80 -23.22
CA ALA A 37 -11.01 6.77 -22.14
C ALA A 37 -10.79 7.84 -21.07
N TYR A 38 -9.68 8.59 -21.12
CA TYR A 38 -9.30 9.54 -20.08
C TYR A 38 -8.92 10.90 -20.65
N PRO A 39 -9.17 12.00 -19.91
CA PRO A 39 -8.54 13.28 -20.22
C PRO A 39 -7.02 13.17 -20.04
N VAL A 40 -6.26 14.09 -20.66
CA VAL A 40 -4.78 14.11 -20.59
C VAL A 40 -4.26 14.01 -19.15
N ALA A 41 -4.88 14.70 -18.19
CA ALA A 41 -4.52 14.62 -16.79
C ALA A 41 -4.73 13.21 -16.20
N GLY A 42 -5.81 12.53 -16.58
CA GLY A 42 -6.10 11.15 -16.17
C GLY A 42 -5.13 10.14 -16.77
N VAL A 43 -4.74 10.34 -18.05
CA VAL A 43 -3.69 9.60 -18.72
C VAL A 43 -2.37 9.74 -17.94
N LEU A 44 -1.90 10.97 -17.71
CA LEU A 44 -0.66 11.21 -16.96
C LEU A 44 -0.70 10.61 -15.55
N TRP A 45 -1.83 10.75 -14.86
CA TRP A 45 -2.01 10.18 -13.53
C TRP A 45 -1.92 8.65 -13.50
N ARG A 46 -2.65 7.96 -14.39
CA ARG A 46 -2.68 6.50 -14.39
C ARG A 46 -1.39 5.91 -14.96
N TYR A 47 -1.01 6.26 -16.18
CA TYR A 47 0.16 5.66 -16.83
C TYR A 47 1.46 6.13 -16.19
N GLY A 48 1.58 7.43 -15.93
CA GLY A 48 2.73 7.99 -15.23
C GLY A 48 2.86 7.44 -13.81
N GLY A 49 1.73 7.25 -13.12
CA GLY A 49 1.69 6.64 -11.79
C GLY A 49 2.24 5.20 -11.75
N LEU A 50 1.90 4.37 -12.74
CA LEU A 50 2.40 2.98 -12.84
C LEU A 50 3.87 2.90 -13.17
N VAL A 51 4.31 3.76 -14.10
CA VAL A 51 5.73 3.89 -14.42
C VAL A 51 6.48 4.34 -13.18
N ALA A 52 5.96 5.34 -12.45
CA ALA A 52 6.55 5.84 -11.21
C ALA A 52 6.60 4.75 -10.13
N LEU A 53 5.55 3.96 -9.95
CA LEU A 53 5.50 2.83 -9.00
C LEU A 53 6.62 1.82 -9.27
N GLY A 54 6.69 1.30 -10.50
CA GLY A 54 7.71 0.32 -10.87
C GLY A 54 9.13 0.92 -10.84
N THR A 55 9.27 2.17 -11.30
CA THR A 55 10.54 2.90 -11.27
C THR A 55 11.03 3.10 -9.84
N PHE A 56 10.15 3.54 -8.94
CA PHE A 56 10.50 3.83 -7.57
C PHE A 56 10.96 2.56 -6.83
N ALA A 57 10.21 1.47 -6.95
CA ALA A 57 10.59 0.20 -6.35
C ALA A 57 11.93 -0.31 -6.91
N ALA A 58 12.09 -0.32 -8.23
CA ALA A 58 13.33 -0.76 -8.89
C ALA A 58 14.53 0.13 -8.52
N TRP A 59 14.33 1.43 -8.43
CA TRP A 59 15.38 2.37 -8.04
C TRP A 59 15.85 2.12 -6.60
N LEU A 60 14.94 1.89 -5.66
CA LEU A 60 15.30 1.52 -4.28
C LEU A 60 16.12 0.22 -4.23
N ALA A 61 15.80 -0.77 -5.07
CA ALA A 61 16.57 -2.00 -5.16
C ALA A 61 17.95 -1.81 -5.81
N LEU A 62 18.07 -0.99 -6.85
CA LEU A 62 19.33 -0.78 -7.57
C LEU A 62 20.29 0.16 -6.84
N ASP A 63 19.76 1.25 -6.30
CA ASP A 63 20.55 2.34 -5.71
C ASP A 63 20.73 2.20 -4.20
N ALA A 64 19.66 1.83 -3.47
CA ALA A 64 19.71 1.64 -2.02
C ALA A 64 19.89 0.17 -1.59
N ARG A 65 19.80 -0.78 -2.53
CA ARG A 65 19.81 -2.24 -2.28
C ARG A 65 18.66 -2.72 -1.42
N LEU A 66 17.52 -2.03 -1.45
CA LEU A 66 16.32 -2.40 -0.69
C LEU A 66 15.43 -3.28 -1.55
N VAL A 67 15.27 -4.55 -1.19
CA VAL A 67 14.60 -5.56 -2.04
C VAL A 67 13.11 -5.68 -1.75
N THR A 68 12.69 -5.38 -0.51
CA THR A 68 11.30 -5.51 -0.05
C THR A 68 10.31 -4.70 -0.90
N PRO A 69 10.61 -3.45 -1.34
CA PRO A 69 9.72 -2.69 -2.21
C PRO A 69 9.44 -3.40 -3.55
N VAL A 70 10.46 -3.97 -4.20
CA VAL A 70 10.29 -4.69 -5.47
C VAL A 70 9.51 -5.98 -5.27
N VAL A 71 9.79 -6.70 -4.18
CA VAL A 71 9.03 -7.91 -3.84
C VAL A 71 7.56 -7.59 -3.61
N LEU A 72 7.25 -6.53 -2.86
CA LEU A 72 5.88 -6.10 -2.60
C LEU A 72 5.15 -5.74 -3.91
N VAL A 73 5.75 -4.86 -4.73
CA VAL A 73 5.11 -4.41 -5.99
C VAL A 73 4.96 -5.56 -6.96
N GLY A 74 5.98 -6.41 -7.10
CA GLY A 74 5.96 -7.59 -7.95
C GLY A 74 4.94 -8.63 -7.50
N ALA A 75 4.80 -8.86 -6.19
CA ALA A 75 3.79 -9.77 -5.65
C ALA A 75 2.37 -9.24 -5.90
N LEU A 76 2.11 -7.96 -5.64
CA LEU A 76 0.79 -7.36 -5.88
C LEU A 76 0.41 -7.37 -7.37
N ALA A 77 1.35 -7.02 -8.25
CA ALA A 77 1.13 -7.09 -9.69
C ALA A 77 0.93 -8.54 -10.15
N GLY A 78 1.75 -9.47 -9.64
CA GLY A 78 1.66 -10.89 -9.98
C GLY A 78 0.37 -11.54 -9.51
N ILE A 79 -0.11 -11.20 -8.30
CA ILE A 79 -1.41 -11.66 -7.80
C ILE A 79 -2.55 -11.09 -8.65
N ALA A 80 -2.51 -9.80 -8.99
CA ALA A 80 -3.52 -9.19 -9.84
C ALA A 80 -3.54 -9.82 -11.24
N LEU A 81 -2.38 -10.06 -11.84
CA LEU A 81 -2.23 -10.76 -13.12
C LEU A 81 -2.73 -12.21 -13.02
N HIS A 82 -2.39 -12.92 -11.95
CA HIS A 82 -2.86 -14.28 -11.74
C HIS A 82 -4.38 -14.33 -11.63
N ALA A 83 -4.98 -13.46 -10.82
CA ALA A 83 -6.43 -13.37 -10.67
C ALA A 83 -7.14 -12.97 -11.98
N GLU A 84 -6.45 -12.25 -12.88
CA GLU A 84 -6.98 -11.92 -14.21
C GLU A 84 -6.91 -13.11 -15.18
N LEU A 85 -5.77 -13.82 -15.19
CA LEU A 85 -5.51 -14.95 -16.07
C LEU A 85 -6.26 -16.23 -15.66
N THR A 86 -6.49 -16.39 -14.36
CA THR A 86 -7.26 -17.49 -13.78
C THR A 86 -8.35 -16.90 -12.88
N PRO A 87 -9.42 -16.34 -13.47
CA PRO A 87 -10.44 -15.63 -12.72
C PRO A 87 -11.08 -16.56 -11.68
N PRO A 88 -11.27 -16.06 -10.44
CA PRO A 88 -12.02 -16.80 -9.44
C PRO A 88 -13.46 -17.04 -9.93
N ALA A 89 -14.14 -18.02 -9.34
CA ALA A 89 -15.53 -18.27 -9.67
C ALA A 89 -16.36 -16.99 -9.51
N PRO A 90 -17.25 -16.67 -10.46
CA PRO A 90 -18.07 -15.47 -10.39
C PRO A 90 -18.88 -15.44 -9.10
N VAL A 91 -18.87 -14.28 -8.44
CA VAL A 91 -19.72 -14.05 -7.27
C VAL A 91 -20.98 -13.35 -7.76
N PHE A 92 -22.12 -14.01 -7.56
CA PHE A 92 -23.43 -13.44 -7.87
C PHE A 92 -23.97 -12.79 -6.59
N ARG A 93 -24.26 -11.49 -6.66
CA ARG A 93 -24.83 -10.74 -5.54
C ARG A 93 -26.11 -10.05 -5.96
N ASP A 94 -27.12 -10.10 -5.11
CA ASP A 94 -28.32 -9.28 -5.33
C ASP A 94 -27.95 -7.80 -5.20
N VAL A 95 -28.55 -6.92 -6.02
CA VAL A 95 -28.34 -5.47 -5.91
C VAL A 95 -28.67 -4.96 -4.51
N ALA A 96 -29.63 -5.57 -3.80
CA ALA A 96 -29.93 -5.24 -2.41
C ALA A 96 -28.74 -5.45 -1.45
N GLU A 97 -27.82 -6.38 -1.76
CA GLU A 97 -26.61 -6.56 -0.97
C GLU A 97 -25.53 -5.50 -1.24
N LEU A 98 -25.65 -4.78 -2.35
CA LEU A 98 -24.71 -3.75 -2.79
C LEU A 98 -25.22 -2.34 -2.48
N GLU A 99 -26.55 -2.17 -2.44
CA GLU A 99 -27.21 -0.90 -2.16
C GLU A 99 -27.88 -0.92 -0.78
N PRO A 100 -27.29 -0.26 0.23
CA PRO A 100 -27.83 -0.23 1.60
C PRO A 100 -29.21 0.42 1.73
N SER A 101 -29.72 1.06 0.69
CA SER A 101 -31.05 1.69 0.64
C SER A 101 -32.16 0.74 0.22
N ILE A 102 -31.85 -0.51 -0.12
CA ILE A 102 -32.82 -1.50 -0.58
C ILE A 102 -32.89 -2.64 0.44
N ASP A 103 -34.01 -2.69 1.17
CA ASP A 103 -34.20 -3.65 2.27
C ASP A 103 -34.70 -5.03 1.80
N GLU A 104 -35.13 -5.16 0.53
CA GLU A 104 -35.70 -6.40 -0.02
C GLU A 104 -34.89 -6.93 -1.20
N PRO A 105 -34.74 -8.26 -1.38
CA PRO A 105 -34.07 -8.84 -2.54
C PRO A 105 -34.68 -8.31 -3.83
N THR A 106 -33.87 -7.69 -4.67
CA THR A 106 -34.32 -7.10 -5.93
C THR A 106 -34.59 -8.16 -7.01
N GLY A 107 -34.00 -9.35 -6.87
CA GLY A 107 -33.98 -10.37 -7.92
C GLY A 107 -33.04 -10.00 -9.08
N ILE A 108 -32.34 -8.86 -9.00
CA ILE A 108 -31.33 -8.44 -9.96
C ILE A 108 -29.99 -8.88 -9.41
N THR A 109 -29.36 -9.86 -10.07
CA THR A 109 -28.03 -10.35 -9.68
C THR A 109 -26.95 -9.65 -10.48
N VAL A 110 -26.01 -9.02 -9.78
CA VAL A 110 -24.77 -8.49 -10.36
C VAL A 110 -23.72 -9.58 -10.29
N VAL A 111 -23.05 -9.82 -11.42
CA VAL A 111 -21.87 -10.69 -11.47
C VAL A 111 -20.66 -9.83 -11.14
N GLU A 112 -20.10 -10.01 -9.95
CA GLU A 112 -18.88 -9.33 -9.57
C GLU A 112 -17.70 -10.05 -10.23
N ASN A 113 -17.35 -9.62 -11.45
CA ASN A 113 -16.23 -10.15 -12.21
C ASN A 113 -15.02 -9.21 -12.14
N GLY A 114 -13.88 -9.75 -11.70
CA GLY A 114 -12.68 -9.78 -12.54
C GLY A 114 -11.92 -8.49 -12.84
N LEU A 115 -12.23 -7.33 -12.25
CA LEU A 115 -11.45 -6.10 -12.53
C LEU A 115 -10.13 -6.01 -11.71
N HIS A 116 -9.43 -7.13 -11.52
CA HIS A 116 -8.28 -7.20 -10.61
C HIS A 116 -7.14 -6.30 -11.08
N LEU A 117 -6.83 -6.33 -12.38
CA LEU A 117 -5.85 -5.41 -12.96
C LEU A 117 -6.31 -3.97 -12.85
N VAL A 118 -7.55 -3.65 -13.21
CA VAL A 118 -8.05 -2.26 -13.14
C VAL A 118 -8.00 -1.69 -11.71
N LYS A 119 -8.34 -2.51 -10.71
CA LYS A 119 -8.23 -2.15 -9.29
C LYS A 119 -6.77 -2.01 -8.82
N TYR A 120 -5.87 -2.85 -9.30
CA TYR A 120 -4.43 -2.68 -9.06
C TYR A 120 -3.92 -1.36 -9.67
N LEU A 121 -4.30 -1.09 -10.92
CA LEU A 121 -3.92 0.09 -11.69
C LEU A 121 -4.37 1.40 -11.03
N SER A 122 -5.62 1.44 -10.56
CA SER A 122 -6.20 2.63 -9.94
C SER A 122 -5.57 2.97 -8.57
N ALA A 123 -5.01 1.97 -7.89
CA ALA A 123 -4.42 2.11 -6.56
C ALA A 123 -2.89 2.33 -6.56
N TRP A 124 -2.28 2.70 -7.69
CA TRP A 124 -0.82 2.83 -7.83
C TRP A 124 -0.16 3.70 -6.76
N TYR A 125 -0.83 4.78 -6.31
CA TYR A 125 -0.30 5.70 -5.29
C TYR A 125 -0.30 5.07 -3.89
N VAL A 126 -1.28 4.22 -3.60
CA VAL A 126 -1.31 3.38 -2.38
C VAL A 126 -0.14 2.41 -2.39
N TRP A 127 0.08 1.73 -3.51
CA TRP A 127 1.19 0.78 -3.66
C TRP A 127 2.54 1.48 -3.56
N THR A 128 2.63 2.72 -4.04
CA THR A 128 3.84 3.55 -3.92
C THR A 128 4.09 3.92 -2.45
N ALA A 129 3.05 4.32 -1.71
CA ALA A 129 3.14 4.58 -0.28
C ALA A 129 3.54 3.31 0.51
N GLY A 130 2.95 2.16 0.16
CA GLY A 130 3.31 0.86 0.73
C GLY A 130 4.77 0.48 0.45
N ALA A 131 5.23 0.65 -0.79
CA ALA A 131 6.61 0.41 -1.21
C ALA A 131 7.60 1.33 -0.46
N ALA A 132 7.26 2.61 -0.31
CA ALA A 132 8.06 3.57 0.45
C ALA A 132 8.16 3.18 1.93
N LEU A 133 7.03 2.75 2.51
CA LEU A 133 6.96 2.31 3.90
C LEU A 133 7.84 1.07 4.15
N VAL A 134 7.66 0.00 3.38
CA VAL A 134 8.45 -1.23 3.57
C VAL A 134 9.93 -1.02 3.23
N GLY A 135 10.26 -0.12 2.30
CA GLY A 135 11.63 0.29 2.01
C GLY A 135 12.27 1.05 3.17
N GLY A 136 11.55 2.00 3.77
CA GLY A 136 11.98 2.70 4.98
C GLY A 136 12.22 1.74 6.15
N TRP A 137 11.28 0.82 6.37
CA TRP A 137 11.41 -0.24 7.37
C TRP A 137 12.64 -1.11 7.13
N GLU A 138 12.81 -1.65 5.92
CA GLU A 138 13.96 -2.49 5.56
C GLU A 138 15.28 -1.75 5.78
N SER A 139 15.37 -0.49 5.34
CA SER A 139 16.57 0.34 5.49
C SER A 139 16.97 0.49 6.96
N ILE A 140 16.00 0.78 7.83
CA ILE A 140 16.23 0.97 9.26
C ILE A 140 16.63 -0.35 9.93
N VAL A 141 15.90 -1.45 9.67
CA VAL A 141 16.18 -2.76 10.25
C VAL A 141 17.58 -3.25 9.84
N ARG A 142 17.92 -3.18 8.55
CA ARG A 142 19.22 -3.64 8.05
C ARG A 142 20.39 -2.77 8.49
N SER A 143 20.14 -1.52 8.89
CA SER A 143 21.18 -0.66 9.46
C SER A 143 21.50 -0.99 10.92
N ARG A 144 20.67 -1.79 11.59
CA ARG A 144 20.76 -2.08 13.02
C ARG A 144 21.03 -3.55 13.34
N VAL A 145 20.67 -4.45 12.43
CA VAL A 145 20.83 -5.90 12.60
C VAL A 145 22.17 -6.35 12.01
N ALA A 146 23.11 -6.75 12.87
CA ALA A 146 24.51 -7.02 12.48
C ALA A 146 24.70 -8.14 11.43
N TRP A 147 23.82 -9.14 11.41
CA TRP A 147 23.90 -10.24 10.44
C TRP A 147 23.26 -9.93 9.08
N LEU A 148 22.51 -8.82 8.98
CA LEU A 148 21.96 -8.34 7.73
C LEU A 148 22.97 -7.41 7.05
N LYS A 149 23.12 -7.55 5.73
CA LYS A 149 23.95 -6.64 4.94
C LYS A 149 23.35 -5.23 5.01
N ALA A 150 24.14 -4.24 5.43
CA ALA A 150 23.69 -2.85 5.46
C ALA A 150 23.20 -2.35 4.08
N PRO A 151 22.22 -1.44 4.02
CA PRO A 151 21.80 -0.82 2.77
C PRO A 151 22.93 0.00 2.16
N ALA A 152 22.92 0.18 0.83
CA ALA A 152 23.97 0.97 0.16
C ALA A 152 23.91 2.46 0.52
N ARG A 153 22.72 2.94 0.90
CA ARG A 153 22.48 4.28 1.46
C ARG A 153 21.74 4.13 2.78
N ALA A 154 22.51 4.12 3.87
CA ALA A 154 21.93 4.07 5.21
C ALA A 154 21.28 5.42 5.54
N TRP A 155 20.10 5.36 6.15
CA TRP A 155 19.44 6.52 6.72
C TRP A 155 19.77 6.62 8.21
N ASN A 156 20.22 7.80 8.64
CA ASN A 156 20.52 8.06 10.04
C ASN A 156 19.20 8.32 10.80
N PRO A 157 18.88 7.53 11.84
CA PRO A 157 17.68 7.76 12.63
C PRO A 157 17.68 9.14 13.29
N PRO A 158 16.50 9.74 13.53
CA PRO A 158 16.40 11.03 14.19
C PRO A 158 16.98 10.99 15.62
N ALA A 159 17.91 11.89 15.93
CA ALA A 159 18.55 11.95 17.25
C ALA A 159 17.64 12.55 18.34
N THR A 160 16.68 13.40 17.97
CA THR A 160 15.79 14.08 18.92
C THR A 160 14.36 13.56 18.85
N THR A 161 13.63 13.68 19.97
CA THR A 161 12.20 13.35 20.01
C THR A 161 11.39 14.19 19.02
N ARG A 162 11.71 15.48 18.85
CA ARG A 162 11.04 16.36 17.89
C ARG A 162 11.22 15.87 16.45
N SER A 163 12.45 15.53 16.06
CA SER A 163 12.73 15.01 14.72
C SER A 163 12.07 13.65 14.48
N ALA A 164 12.00 12.79 15.50
CA ALA A 164 11.28 11.52 15.43
C ALA A 164 9.77 11.73 15.23
N LEU A 165 9.16 12.68 15.95
CA LEU A 165 7.75 13.04 15.78
C LEU A 165 7.48 13.62 14.37
N LEU A 166 8.41 14.39 13.81
CA LEU A 166 8.26 14.90 12.43
C LEU A 166 8.28 13.78 11.40
N VAL A 167 9.19 12.81 11.52
CA VAL A 167 9.22 11.64 10.62
C VAL A 167 7.96 10.80 10.78
N ALA A 168 7.54 10.55 12.02
CA ALA A 168 6.31 9.83 12.32
C ALA A 168 5.07 10.54 11.76
N GLY A 169 4.98 11.85 11.94
CA GLY A 169 3.90 12.68 11.41
C GLY A 169 3.87 12.68 9.89
N ALA A 170 5.03 12.76 9.24
CA ALA A 170 5.13 12.66 7.78
C ALA A 170 4.68 11.28 7.26
N ALA A 171 5.12 10.19 7.91
CA ALA A 171 4.68 8.85 7.56
C ALA A 171 3.15 8.70 7.74
N GLY A 172 2.62 9.13 8.89
CA GLY A 172 1.18 9.15 9.16
C GLY A 172 0.40 9.96 8.13
N ALA A 173 0.88 11.15 7.75
CA ALA A 173 0.24 11.99 6.75
C ALA A 173 0.24 11.36 5.35
N VAL A 174 1.34 10.74 4.93
CA VAL A 174 1.40 10.01 3.64
C VAL A 174 0.43 8.83 3.63
N HIS A 175 0.38 8.05 4.71
CA HIS A 175 -0.58 6.95 4.83
C HIS A 175 -2.03 7.42 4.87
N ALA A 176 -2.32 8.52 5.56
CA ALA A 176 -3.64 9.13 5.58
C ALA A 176 -4.06 9.63 4.20
N ALA A 177 -3.19 10.35 3.49
CA ALA A 177 -3.46 10.81 2.13
C ALA A 177 -3.73 9.63 1.18
N ALA A 178 -2.91 8.57 1.26
CA ALA A 178 -3.09 7.38 0.44
C ALA A 178 -4.39 6.62 0.78
N SER A 179 -4.68 6.39 2.07
CA SER A 179 -5.85 5.61 2.50
C SER A 179 -7.15 6.37 2.28
N LEU A 180 -7.24 7.63 2.71
CA LEU A 180 -8.46 8.43 2.52
C LEU A 180 -8.69 8.74 1.04
N GLY A 181 -7.63 9.02 0.27
CA GLY A 181 -7.72 9.18 -1.17
C GLY A 181 -8.24 7.92 -1.85
N PHE A 182 -7.79 6.75 -1.40
CA PHE A 182 -8.29 5.46 -1.87
C PHE A 182 -9.75 5.23 -1.52
N GLY A 183 -10.15 5.43 -0.26
CA GLY A 183 -11.56 5.37 0.12
C GLY A 183 -12.44 6.30 -0.70
N PHE A 184 -11.99 7.55 -0.93
CA PHE A 184 -12.73 8.51 -1.74
C PHE A 184 -12.88 8.06 -3.21
N VAL A 185 -11.80 7.58 -3.84
CA VAL A 185 -11.83 7.08 -5.22
C VAL A 185 -12.69 5.82 -5.36
N GLN A 186 -12.78 5.00 -4.31
CA GLN A 186 -13.68 3.84 -4.27
C GLN A 186 -15.13 4.20 -3.94
N GLY A 187 -15.45 5.48 -3.75
CA GLY A 187 -16.82 5.92 -3.47
C GLY A 187 -17.29 5.68 -2.05
N LEU A 188 -16.35 5.55 -1.08
CA LEU A 188 -16.69 5.44 0.34
C LEU A 188 -17.60 6.61 0.76
N ASN A 189 -18.85 6.30 1.07
CA ASN A 189 -19.83 7.29 1.49
C ASN A 189 -19.90 7.33 3.02
N ALA A 190 -19.36 8.39 3.61
CA ALA A 190 -19.27 8.56 5.06
C ALA A 190 -19.67 9.99 5.45
N SER A 191 -20.25 10.14 6.64
CA SER A 191 -20.52 11.44 7.22
C SER A 191 -19.21 12.18 7.55
N LEU A 192 -19.24 13.51 7.61
CA LEU A 192 -18.06 14.31 7.96
C LEU A 192 -17.40 13.87 9.29
N PRO A 193 -18.15 13.61 10.39
CA PRO A 193 -17.54 13.09 11.62
C PRO A 193 -16.80 11.76 11.40
N LEU A 194 -17.35 10.87 10.57
CA LEU A 194 -16.71 9.60 10.27
C LEU A 194 -15.45 9.78 9.42
N TRP A 195 -15.45 10.71 8.45
CA TRP A 195 -14.24 11.07 7.70
C TRP A 195 -13.13 11.62 8.59
N LEU A 196 -13.47 12.49 9.55
CA LEU A 196 -12.50 13.01 10.53
C LEU A 196 -11.96 11.90 11.43
N TRP A 197 -12.83 11.00 11.89
CA TRP A 197 -12.45 9.82 12.67
C TRP A 197 -11.47 8.91 11.92
N MET A 198 -11.79 8.57 10.67
CA MET A 198 -10.93 7.79 9.79
C MET A 198 -9.62 8.51 9.49
N GLY A 199 -9.63 9.85 9.36
CA GLY A 199 -8.42 10.63 9.15
C GLY A 199 -7.47 10.62 10.34
N VAL A 200 -7.99 10.77 11.56
CA VAL A 200 -7.20 10.58 12.79
C VAL A 200 -6.63 9.17 12.82
N GLY A 201 -7.48 8.17 12.57
CA GLY A 201 -7.09 6.77 12.53
C GLY A 201 -5.97 6.49 11.55
N ALA A 202 -6.10 6.98 10.31
CA ALA A 202 -5.11 6.78 9.27
C ALA A 202 -3.76 7.44 9.61
N VAL A 203 -3.75 8.61 10.23
CA VAL A 203 -2.49 9.22 10.70
C VAL A 203 -1.86 8.35 11.79
N LEU A 204 -2.63 7.89 12.78
CA LEU A 204 -2.11 7.14 13.92
C LEU A 204 -1.66 5.73 13.56
N LEU A 205 -2.38 5.05 12.65
CA LEU A 205 -2.10 3.69 12.19
C LEU A 205 -0.67 3.51 11.69
N LEU A 206 -0.10 4.55 11.06
CA LEU A 206 1.30 4.52 10.66
C LEU A 206 2.21 5.43 11.50
N GLY A 207 1.71 6.58 11.96
CA GLY A 207 2.51 7.52 12.75
C GLY A 207 3.04 6.90 14.04
N VAL A 208 2.20 6.15 14.77
CA VAL A 208 2.62 5.50 16.01
C VAL A 208 3.67 4.41 15.74
N PRO A 209 3.46 3.42 14.86
CA PRO A 209 4.49 2.46 14.51
C PRO A 209 5.78 3.10 13.98
N ALA A 210 5.68 4.12 13.11
CA ALA A 210 6.85 4.81 12.58
C ALA A 210 7.66 5.48 13.70
N TYR A 211 6.98 6.14 14.65
CA TYR A 211 7.64 6.71 15.83
C TYR A 211 8.39 5.64 16.64
N LEU A 212 7.74 4.50 16.89
CA LEU A 212 8.36 3.38 17.62
C LEU A 212 9.57 2.81 16.88
N LEU A 213 9.50 2.66 15.57
CA LEU A 213 10.63 2.22 14.75
C LEU A 213 11.80 3.20 14.81
N VAL A 214 11.57 4.49 14.62
CA VAL A 214 12.67 5.45 14.52
C VAL A 214 13.26 5.82 15.87
N ARG A 215 12.43 5.90 16.92
CA ARG A 215 12.83 6.37 18.26
C ARG A 215 13.10 5.27 19.27
N ARG A 216 12.34 4.17 19.21
CA ARG A 216 12.41 3.06 20.16
C ARG A 216 13.02 1.80 19.58
N ASP A 217 13.38 1.85 18.29
CA ASP A 217 13.94 0.71 17.57
C ASP A 217 13.03 -0.53 17.65
N LEU A 218 11.71 -0.34 17.61
CA LEU A 218 10.76 -1.46 17.53
C LEU A 218 10.32 -1.63 16.08
N ALA A 219 10.76 -2.71 15.45
CA ALA A 219 10.54 -2.93 14.02
C ALA A 219 9.20 -3.60 13.70
N THR A 220 8.70 -4.43 14.62
CA THR A 220 7.53 -5.26 14.39
C THR A 220 6.22 -4.48 14.21
N PRO A 221 5.95 -3.37 14.93
CA PRO A 221 4.70 -2.63 14.70
C PRO A 221 4.58 -2.06 13.30
N THR A 222 5.70 -1.59 12.72
CA THR A 222 5.68 -0.95 11.41
C THR A 222 5.41 -1.96 10.29
N VAL A 223 6.02 -3.15 10.35
CA VAL A 223 5.77 -4.16 9.32
C VAL A 223 4.35 -4.71 9.42
N VAL A 224 3.80 -4.88 10.62
CA VAL A 224 2.41 -5.33 10.80
C VAL A 224 1.43 -4.27 10.31
N ALA A 225 1.67 -2.99 10.62
CA ALA A 225 0.86 -1.89 10.07
C ALA A 225 0.95 -1.81 8.54
N ALA A 226 2.14 -2.01 7.96
CA ALA A 226 2.31 -2.06 6.51
C ALA A 226 1.53 -3.22 5.87
N LEU A 227 1.53 -4.40 6.50
CA LEU A 227 0.76 -5.56 6.06
C LEU A 227 -0.74 -5.28 6.12
N PHE A 228 -1.26 -4.70 7.20
CA PHE A 228 -2.67 -4.34 7.27
C PHE A 228 -3.07 -3.29 6.24
N PHE A 229 -2.24 -2.27 6.03
CA PHE A 229 -2.48 -1.26 5.00
C PHE A 229 -2.57 -1.89 3.61
N VAL A 230 -1.55 -2.66 3.22
CA VAL A 230 -1.51 -3.36 1.92
C VAL A 230 -2.70 -4.31 1.79
N ASN A 231 -2.97 -5.11 2.82
CA ASN A 231 -4.07 -6.07 2.81
C ASN A 231 -5.43 -5.38 2.71
N SER A 232 -5.64 -4.25 3.40
CA SER A 232 -6.92 -3.52 3.36
C SER A 232 -7.30 -3.07 1.96
N VAL A 233 -6.31 -2.72 1.14
CA VAL A 233 -6.49 -2.29 -0.25
C VAL A 233 -6.50 -3.49 -1.18
N HIS A 234 -5.67 -4.50 -0.93
CA HIS A 234 -5.66 -5.74 -1.70
C HIS A 234 -6.98 -6.50 -1.58
N SER A 235 -7.57 -6.58 -0.39
CA SER A 235 -8.85 -7.25 -0.16
C SER A 235 -10.01 -6.61 -0.95
N GLN A 236 -9.92 -5.33 -1.31
CA GLN A 236 -10.90 -4.67 -2.20
C GLN A 236 -10.88 -5.21 -3.63
N GLN A 237 -9.82 -5.93 -3.99
CA GLN A 237 -9.73 -6.59 -5.28
C GLN A 237 -10.71 -7.75 -5.39
N TYR A 238 -11.15 -8.33 -4.28
CA TYR A 238 -12.08 -9.45 -4.23
C TYR A 238 -13.45 -8.99 -3.73
N GLY A 239 -14.50 -9.41 -4.43
CA GLY A 239 -15.88 -9.19 -3.99
C GLY A 239 -16.16 -9.91 -2.67
N GLY A 240 -16.89 -9.25 -1.76
CA GLY A 240 -17.26 -9.84 -0.48
C GLY A 240 -18.29 -9.01 0.29
N PRO A 241 -18.96 -9.60 1.29
CA PRO A 241 -19.88 -8.87 2.15
C PRO A 241 -19.10 -7.87 3.02
N GLY A 242 -19.18 -6.59 2.66
CA GLY A 242 -18.58 -5.48 3.40
C GLY A 242 -17.41 -4.81 2.68
N ASP A 243 -16.92 -3.72 3.27
CA ASP A 243 -15.80 -2.92 2.76
C ASP A 243 -14.58 -3.08 3.71
N PRO A 244 -13.60 -3.94 3.36
CA PRO A 244 -12.40 -4.17 4.16
C PRO A 244 -11.58 -2.90 4.48
N HIS A 245 -11.62 -1.91 3.60
CA HIS A 245 -10.85 -0.68 3.74
C HIS A 245 -11.58 0.32 4.63
N ALA A 246 -12.91 0.42 4.49
CA ALA A 246 -13.77 1.12 5.44
C ALA A 246 -13.58 0.54 6.85
N LEU A 247 -13.57 -0.79 6.99
CA LEU A 247 -13.32 -1.44 8.28
C LEU A 247 -11.93 -1.09 8.83
N TYR A 248 -10.88 -1.17 7.99
CA TYR A 248 -9.51 -0.78 8.36
C TYR A 248 -9.44 0.65 8.91
N LEU A 249 -10.12 1.58 8.25
CA LEU A 249 -10.13 3.00 8.63
C LEU A 249 -11.05 3.31 9.81
N ALA A 250 -12.24 2.72 9.86
CA ALA A 250 -13.22 2.99 10.91
C ALA A 250 -12.86 2.29 12.23
N ALA A 251 -12.33 1.07 12.17
CA ALA A 251 -11.87 0.31 13.33
C ALA A 251 -10.34 0.42 13.54
N TRP A 252 -9.74 1.55 13.16
CA TRP A 252 -8.29 1.76 13.17
C TRP A 252 -7.62 1.43 14.52
N PHE A 253 -8.32 1.64 15.64
CA PHE A 253 -7.81 1.34 16.98
C PHE A 253 -7.59 -0.16 17.22
N VAL A 254 -8.39 -1.02 16.57
CA VAL A 254 -8.22 -2.48 16.58
C VAL A 254 -6.95 -2.85 15.85
N PHE A 255 -6.79 -2.38 14.61
CA PHE A 255 -5.60 -2.66 13.79
C PHE A 255 -4.31 -2.09 14.39
N LEU A 256 -4.38 -0.89 14.98
CA LEU A 256 -3.28 -0.32 15.73
C LEU A 256 -2.96 -1.16 16.97
N GLY A 257 -3.97 -1.58 17.73
CA GLY A 257 -3.79 -2.48 18.87
C GLY A 257 -3.07 -3.78 18.48
N ILE A 258 -3.51 -4.44 17.41
CA ILE A 258 -2.88 -5.66 16.90
C ILE A 258 -1.44 -5.39 16.45
N ALA A 259 -1.17 -4.27 15.77
CA ALA A 259 0.19 -3.90 15.36
C ALA A 259 1.12 -3.65 16.57
N LEU A 260 0.60 -3.16 17.70
CA LEU A 260 1.38 -2.89 18.90
C LEU A 260 1.72 -4.14 19.72
N LEU A 261 0.91 -5.20 19.66
CA LEU A 261 1.15 -6.46 20.38
C LEU A 261 2.55 -7.05 20.12
N PRO A 262 3.00 -7.28 18.87
CA PRO A 262 4.34 -7.80 18.63
C PRO A 262 5.43 -6.80 19.02
N GLY A 263 5.15 -5.49 19.00
CA GLY A 263 6.07 -4.47 19.52
C GLY A 263 6.29 -4.59 21.03
N GLY A 264 5.24 -4.93 21.78
CA GLY A 264 5.34 -5.23 23.22
C GLY A 264 6.21 -6.46 23.48
N VAL A 265 6.05 -7.52 22.69
CA VAL A 265 6.87 -8.74 22.76
C VAL A 265 8.33 -8.42 22.41
N GLU A 266 8.58 -7.70 21.31
CA GLU A 266 9.91 -7.27 20.87
C GLU A 266 10.61 -6.44 21.95
N TYR A 267 9.89 -5.49 22.54
CA TYR A 267 10.40 -4.67 23.64
C TYR A 267 10.77 -5.51 24.87
N GLY A 268 9.90 -6.45 25.26
CA GLY A 268 10.15 -7.38 26.37
C GLY A 268 11.41 -8.22 26.17
N ILE A 269 11.56 -8.85 25.00
CA ILE A 269 12.74 -9.66 24.66
C ILE A 269 14.02 -8.82 24.72
N ARG A 270 14.01 -7.60 24.17
CA ARG A 270 15.16 -6.70 24.21
C ARG A 270 15.55 -6.34 25.63
N ARG A 271 14.56 -6.06 26.48
CA ARG A 271 14.82 -5.72 27.89
C ARG A 271 15.42 -6.89 28.66
N LEU A 272 14.97 -8.12 28.38
CA LEU A 272 15.52 -9.33 29.00
C LEU A 272 16.95 -9.66 28.56
N ARG A 273 17.34 -9.31 27.32
CA ARG A 273 18.71 -9.52 26.82
C ARG A 273 19.72 -8.49 27.30
N SER A 274 19.23 -7.32 27.72
CA SER A 274 20.07 -6.22 28.22
C SER A 274 20.19 -6.20 29.75
N ALA A 275 19.50 -7.11 30.44
CA ALA A 275 19.59 -7.33 31.89
C ALA A 275 20.57 -8.46 32.18
#